data_AF-A0A093XR24-F1
#
_entry.id   AF-A0A093XR24-F1
#
_cell.length_a   1.000
_cell.length_b   1.000
_cell.length_c   1.000
_cell.angle_alpha   90.00
_cell.angle_beta   90.00
_cell.angle_gamma   90.00
#
_symmetry.space_group_name_H-M   'P 1'
#
loop_
_entity.id
_entity.type
_entity.pdbx_description
1 polymer ?
#
loop_
_entity_poly.entity_id
_entity_poly.type
_entity_poly.pdbx_seq_one_letter_code
_entity_poly.pdbx_strand_id
1 'polypeptide(L)'
;METPPKAGELGTSSSPPSPTTPAVPDSFEEKKANIEKEATSVSTAQPHDQDQDQEEGPEPVLERWNSSSINVTRYLQTLLAFLVMGVSDASLGALLPYIEEYYNINYTIVACMFLSPFAGYTLSAFMISKIHMRFGQVGIAVIAPTCKIIAYVITCVHPPFPVVPIFFVLTGLGNGLEDGAWNAWVGNMENANELMGILHGAYGLGGAIGPLISTAMVTKGGLHWYTWYYVM
;
A
#
# COMPACT_ATOMS: atom_id res chain seq x y z
N MET A 1 -94.08 56.38 -17.18
CA MET A 1 -94.99 55.30 -16.77
C MET A 1 -94.12 54.07 -16.54
N GLU A 2 -94.21 53.50 -15.34
CA GLU A 2 -93.74 52.17 -14.92
C GLU A 2 -92.25 51.75 -15.07
N THR A 3 -91.64 51.54 -13.90
CA THR A 3 -90.56 50.59 -13.58
C THR A 3 -91.19 49.26 -13.09
N PRO A 4 -90.41 48.20 -12.73
CA PRO A 4 -88.99 47.95 -12.91
C PRO A 4 -88.85 46.85 -14.03
N PRO A 5 -88.34 45.59 -13.88
CA PRO A 5 -87.44 44.94 -12.91
C PRO A 5 -85.97 44.91 -13.38
N LYS A 6 -85.11 44.22 -12.60
CA LYS A 6 -83.86 43.57 -13.04
C LYS A 6 -83.89 42.13 -12.53
N ALA A 7 -83.54 41.15 -13.35
CA ALA A 7 -83.37 39.76 -12.91
C ALA A 7 -82.34 39.02 -13.78
N GLY A 8 -81.33 38.44 -13.10
CA GLY A 8 -80.53 37.28 -13.52
C GLY A 8 -79.88 37.28 -14.90
N GLU A 9 -78.56 37.52 -14.95
CA GLU A 9 -77.70 36.88 -15.95
C GLU A 9 -76.91 35.74 -15.31
N LEU A 10 -76.80 34.63 -16.04
CA LEU A 10 -76.04 33.45 -15.65
C LEU A 10 -74.53 33.72 -15.73
N GLY A 11 -73.76 32.93 -14.98
CA GLY A 11 -72.32 33.13 -14.83
C GLY A 11 -71.53 32.98 -16.13
N THR A 12 -70.54 33.85 -16.30
CA THR A 12 -69.43 33.62 -17.23
C THR A 12 -68.41 32.69 -16.59
N SER A 13 -68.11 31.59 -17.29
CA SER A 13 -67.07 30.64 -16.90
C SER A 13 -65.69 31.32 -16.90
N SER A 14 -64.94 31.20 -15.81
CA SER A 14 -63.51 31.49 -15.77
C SER A 14 -62.74 30.34 -15.11
N SER A 15 -61.61 30.05 -15.74
CA SER A 15 -60.69 28.90 -15.66
C SER A 15 -60.44 28.20 -14.30
N PRO A 16 -60.05 26.90 -14.32
CA PRO A 16 -59.77 26.11 -13.12
C PRO A 16 -58.53 26.59 -12.34
N PRO A 17 -58.41 26.22 -11.04
CA PRO A 17 -57.38 26.74 -10.15
C PRO A 17 -55.97 26.20 -10.46
N SER A 18 -54.96 27.02 -10.14
CA SER A 18 -53.54 26.65 -10.16
C SER A 18 -53.22 25.53 -9.16
N PRO A 19 -52.22 24.68 -9.44
CA PRO A 19 -51.85 23.58 -8.53
C PRO A 19 -51.25 24.12 -7.23
N THR A 20 -51.84 23.71 -6.10
CA THR A 20 -51.33 24.01 -4.76
C THR A 20 -50.00 23.30 -4.54
N THR A 21 -48.93 24.06 -4.30
CA THR A 21 -47.65 23.51 -3.84
C THR A 21 -47.87 22.76 -2.51
N PRO A 22 -47.39 21.52 -2.35
CA PRO A 22 -47.46 20.83 -1.06
C PRO A 22 -46.71 21.63 0.00
N ALA A 23 -47.33 21.86 1.15
CA ALA A 23 -46.62 22.40 2.30
C ALA A 23 -45.51 21.41 2.72
N VAL A 24 -44.27 21.90 2.76
CA VAL A 24 -43.15 21.13 3.30
C VAL A 24 -43.41 20.94 4.80
N PRO A 25 -43.44 19.72 5.34
CA PRO A 25 -43.66 19.51 6.77
C PRO A 25 -42.48 20.08 7.57
N ASP A 26 -42.79 20.78 8.67
CA ASP A 26 -41.84 21.56 9.49
C ASP A 26 -40.60 20.76 9.93
N SER A 27 -40.72 19.44 10.05
CA SER A 27 -39.63 18.53 10.40
C SER A 27 -38.45 18.50 9.40
N PHE A 28 -38.66 18.90 8.13
CA PHE A 28 -37.56 19.01 7.16
C PHE A 28 -36.77 20.31 7.31
N GLU A 29 -37.42 21.43 7.63
CA GLU A 29 -36.75 22.70 7.93
C GLU A 29 -36.05 22.63 9.30
N GLU A 30 -36.68 22.01 10.31
CA GLU A 30 -36.05 21.73 11.61
C GLU A 30 -34.81 20.83 11.45
N LYS A 31 -34.88 19.78 10.61
CA LYS A 31 -33.74 18.91 10.33
C LYS A 31 -32.63 19.61 9.57
N LYS A 32 -32.94 20.49 8.61
CA LYS A 32 -31.94 21.36 7.96
C LYS A 32 -31.29 22.31 8.96
N ALA A 33 -32.07 23.02 9.77
CA ALA A 33 -31.56 23.96 10.76
C ALA A 33 -30.65 23.29 11.79
N ASN A 34 -30.92 22.03 12.14
CA ASN A 34 -30.04 21.24 12.99
C ASN A 34 -28.74 20.83 12.28
N ILE A 35 -28.79 20.38 11.02
CA ILE A 35 -27.59 20.07 10.20
C ILE A 35 -26.72 21.33 9.98
N GLU A 36 -27.34 22.48 9.77
CA GLU A 36 -26.64 23.75 9.51
C GLU A 36 -26.02 24.34 10.80
N LYS A 37 -26.69 24.16 11.95
CA LYS A 37 -26.08 24.39 13.28
C LYS A 37 -24.91 23.45 13.57
N GLU A 38 -25.05 22.17 13.25
CA GLU A 38 -24.01 21.17 13.45
C GLU A 38 -22.78 21.49 12.59
N ALA A 39 -22.97 21.78 11.30
CA ALA A 39 -21.91 22.24 10.39
C ALA A 39 -21.25 23.56 10.82
N THR A 40 -22.02 24.51 11.38
CA THR A 40 -21.46 25.78 11.89
C THR A 40 -20.68 25.56 13.19
N SER A 41 -21.12 24.66 14.08
CA SER A 41 -20.40 24.33 15.32
C SER A 41 -19.02 23.70 15.06
N VAL A 42 -18.89 22.91 13.99
CA VAL A 42 -17.60 22.32 13.54
C VAL A 42 -16.63 23.38 13.00
N SER A 43 -17.12 24.54 12.53
CA SER A 43 -16.30 25.59 11.92
C SER A 43 -15.88 26.72 12.87
N THR A 44 -16.33 26.73 14.13
CA THR A 44 -16.03 27.82 15.09
C THR A 44 -15.56 27.31 16.46
N ALA A 45 -14.81 26.21 16.47
CA ALA A 45 -14.06 25.76 17.64
C ALA A 45 -12.73 26.53 17.78
N GLN A 46 -12.78 27.78 18.25
CA GLN A 46 -11.62 28.39 18.92
C GLN A 46 -11.48 27.78 20.33
N PRO A 47 -10.24 27.73 20.89
CA PRO A 47 -9.96 26.92 22.06
C PRO A 47 -10.75 27.39 23.27
N HIS A 48 -11.51 26.48 23.87
CA HIS A 48 -12.08 26.71 25.18
C HIS A 48 -11.04 26.30 26.21
N ASP A 49 -10.55 27.27 26.97
CA ASP A 49 -9.69 26.98 28.12
C ASP A 49 -10.42 25.99 29.04
N GLN A 50 -9.84 24.81 29.18
CA GLN A 50 -10.05 23.91 30.29
C GLN A 50 -8.67 23.56 30.81
N ASP A 51 -8.32 24.10 31.97
CA ASP A 51 -7.23 23.60 32.80
C ASP A 51 -7.61 22.19 33.31
N GLN A 52 -7.62 21.23 32.39
CA GLN A 52 -7.35 19.86 32.76
C GLN A 52 -5.83 19.75 32.82
N ASP A 53 -5.30 19.68 34.04
CA ASP A 53 -4.00 19.05 34.29
C ASP A 53 -4.10 17.55 33.88
N GLN A 54 -4.19 17.31 32.58
CA GLN A 54 -3.64 16.08 32.03
C GLN A 54 -2.16 16.15 32.35
N GLU A 55 -1.72 15.32 33.30
CA GLU A 55 -0.36 14.83 33.29
C GLU A 55 -0.15 14.20 31.91
N GLU A 56 0.38 14.99 30.96
CA GLU A 56 1.06 14.49 29.78
C GLU A 56 2.22 13.62 30.28
N GLY A 57 1.89 12.36 30.57
CA GLY A 57 2.88 11.31 30.76
C GLY A 57 3.82 11.41 29.55
N PRO A 58 5.13 11.52 29.78
CA PRO A 58 6.05 12.14 28.83
C PRO A 58 5.86 11.57 27.43
N GLU A 59 5.54 12.45 26.47
CA GLU A 59 5.44 12.15 25.03
C GLU A 59 6.50 11.11 24.66
N PRO A 60 6.11 9.95 24.10
CA PRO A 60 7.03 8.85 23.90
C PRO A 60 8.15 9.29 22.95
N VAL A 61 9.33 9.55 23.51
CA VAL A 61 10.47 10.12 22.79
C VAL A 61 10.83 9.21 21.62
N LEU A 62 10.38 9.59 20.42
CA LEU A 62 10.52 8.78 19.22
C LEU A 62 12.00 8.56 18.87
N GLU A 63 12.33 7.37 18.39
CA GLU A 63 13.71 7.03 18.04
C GLU A 63 14.15 7.88 16.83
N ARG A 64 15.18 8.71 17.02
CA ARG A 64 15.81 9.44 15.90
C ARG A 64 16.75 8.51 15.15
N TRP A 65 16.61 8.42 13.83
CA TRP A 65 17.54 7.66 12.97
C TRP A 65 19.01 8.10 13.15
N ASN A 66 19.25 9.39 13.41
CA ASN A 66 20.57 9.99 13.64
C ASN A 66 20.93 10.19 15.14
N SER A 67 20.26 9.49 16.06
CA SER A 67 20.59 9.56 17.51
C SER A 67 21.94 8.90 17.85
N SER A 68 22.33 7.88 17.08
CA SER A 68 23.50 7.05 17.32
C SER A 68 24.00 6.49 15.99
N SER A 69 25.33 6.34 15.84
CA SER A 69 25.95 5.74 14.65
C SER A 69 25.39 4.35 14.35
N ILE A 70 24.94 3.60 15.38
CA ILE A 70 24.30 2.29 15.23
C ILE A 70 22.96 2.40 14.49
N ASN A 71 22.16 3.42 14.79
CA ASN A 71 20.84 3.62 14.16
C ASN A 71 20.98 4.13 12.72
N VAL A 72 21.99 4.97 12.45
CA VAL A 72 22.36 5.33 11.08
C VAL A 72 22.76 4.08 10.28
N THR A 73 23.60 3.21 10.83
CA THR A 73 23.98 1.95 10.16
C THR A 73 22.78 1.03 9.92
N ARG A 74 21.88 0.86 10.91
CA ARG A 74 20.66 0.07 10.74
C ARG A 74 19.74 0.62 9.65
N TYR A 75 19.55 1.95 9.61
CA TYR A 75 18.72 2.58 8.59
C TYR A 75 19.33 2.47 7.18
N LEU A 76 20.66 2.61 7.06
CA LEU A 76 21.37 2.33 5.80
C LEU A 76 21.25 0.86 5.37
N GLN A 77 21.22 -0.08 6.32
CA GLN A 77 20.95 -1.49 6.05
C GLN A 77 19.51 -1.73 5.55
N THR A 78 18.50 -1.07 6.14
CA THR A 78 17.11 -1.16 5.64
C THR A 78 16.97 -0.55 4.24
N LEU A 79 17.67 0.55 3.94
CA LEU A 79 17.72 1.13 2.60
C LEU A 79 18.35 0.19 1.57
N LEU A 80 19.45 -0.46 1.93
CA LEU A 80 20.09 -1.47 1.07
C LEU A 80 19.18 -2.69 0.86
N ALA A 81 18.50 -3.15 1.92
CA ALA A 81 17.54 -4.26 1.83
C ALA A 81 16.40 -3.95 0.86
N PHE A 82 15.80 -2.75 0.95
CA PHE A 82 14.75 -2.29 0.04
C PHE A 82 15.25 -2.16 -1.40
N LEU A 83 16.47 -1.63 -1.59
CA LEU A 83 17.09 -1.58 -2.92
C LEU A 83 17.28 -2.98 -3.52
N VAL A 84 17.83 -3.93 -2.76
CA VAL A 84 18.02 -5.33 -3.21
C VAL A 84 16.68 -6.02 -3.48
N MET A 85 15.65 -5.75 -2.66
CA MET A 85 14.29 -6.23 -2.89
C MET A 85 13.73 -5.73 -4.22
N GLY A 86 13.83 -4.43 -4.51
CA GLY A 86 13.41 -3.86 -5.80
C GLY A 86 14.20 -4.41 -6.99
N VAL A 87 15.53 -4.56 -6.83
CA VAL A 87 16.39 -5.18 -7.85
C VAL A 87 15.97 -6.63 -8.14
N SER A 88 15.67 -7.42 -7.12
CA SER A 88 15.17 -8.80 -7.26
C SER A 88 13.86 -8.84 -8.05
N ASP A 89 12.87 -8.09 -7.59
CA ASP A 89 11.48 -8.31 -7.97
C ASP A 89 11.19 -7.80 -9.39
N ALA A 90 11.81 -6.68 -9.78
CA ALA A 90 11.73 -6.18 -11.14
C ALA A 90 12.55 -7.02 -12.14
N SER A 91 13.70 -7.58 -11.73
CA SER A 91 14.55 -8.39 -12.62
C SER A 91 13.91 -9.71 -13.02
N LEU A 92 13.07 -10.32 -12.16
CA LEU A 92 12.29 -11.50 -12.54
C LEU A 92 11.47 -11.22 -13.82
N GLY A 93 10.80 -10.07 -13.88
CA GLY A 93 10.00 -9.65 -15.04
C GLY A 93 10.82 -9.43 -16.31
N ALA A 94 12.03 -8.91 -16.19
CA ALA A 94 12.96 -8.76 -17.31
C ALA A 94 13.51 -10.11 -17.81
N LEU A 95 13.63 -11.11 -16.92
CA LEU A 95 14.19 -12.43 -17.23
C LEU A 95 13.18 -13.42 -17.81
N LEU A 96 11.87 -13.17 -17.65
CA LEU A 96 10.78 -14.03 -18.13
C LEU A 96 10.93 -14.58 -19.57
N PRO A 97 11.17 -13.76 -20.62
CA PRO A 97 11.27 -14.27 -21.99
C PRO A 97 12.46 -15.23 -22.18
N TYR A 98 13.57 -15.03 -21.46
CA TYR A 98 14.72 -15.94 -21.52
C TYR A 98 14.48 -17.25 -20.76
N ILE A 99 13.64 -17.22 -19.72
CA ILE A 99 13.17 -18.43 -19.02
C ILE A 99 12.21 -19.22 -19.93
N GLU A 100 11.31 -18.54 -20.65
CA GLU A 100 10.41 -19.14 -21.64
C GLU A 100 11.19 -19.88 -22.74
N GLU A 101 12.18 -19.21 -23.35
CA GLU A 101 13.03 -19.79 -24.39
C GLU A 101 13.85 -20.98 -23.86
N TYR A 102 14.46 -20.85 -22.68
CA TYR A 102 15.32 -21.88 -22.08
C TYR A 102 14.57 -23.18 -21.74
N TYR A 103 13.34 -23.09 -21.21
CA TYR A 103 12.55 -24.27 -20.87
C TYR A 103 11.59 -24.73 -21.98
N ASN A 104 11.47 -23.98 -23.08
CA ASN A 104 10.57 -24.23 -24.21
C ASN A 104 9.10 -24.44 -23.77
N ILE A 105 8.61 -23.51 -22.94
CA ILE A 105 7.27 -23.54 -22.35
C ILE A 105 6.45 -22.33 -22.79
N ASN A 106 5.14 -22.35 -22.56
CA ASN A 106 4.26 -21.24 -22.94
C ASN A 106 4.42 -20.04 -21.99
N TYR A 107 4.55 -18.82 -22.51
CA TYR A 107 4.56 -17.56 -21.76
C TYR A 107 3.55 -17.50 -20.59
N THR A 108 2.33 -17.98 -20.79
CA THR A 108 1.27 -18.01 -19.75
C THR A 108 1.71 -18.80 -18.51
N ILE A 109 2.42 -19.91 -18.70
CA ILE A 109 2.93 -20.77 -17.63
C ILE A 109 4.11 -20.08 -16.93
N VAL A 110 4.96 -19.38 -17.67
CA VAL A 110 6.07 -18.59 -17.08
C VAL A 110 5.52 -17.40 -16.29
N ALA A 111 4.48 -16.73 -16.78
CA ALA A 111 3.81 -15.63 -16.07
C ALA A 111 3.19 -16.09 -14.73
N CYS A 112 2.81 -17.36 -14.59
CA CYS A 112 2.41 -17.92 -13.30
C CYS A 112 3.53 -17.90 -12.24
N MET A 113 4.82 -17.69 -12.61
CA MET A 113 5.89 -17.49 -11.63
C MET A 113 5.63 -16.30 -10.71
N PHE A 114 4.96 -15.23 -11.17
CA PHE A 114 4.62 -14.08 -10.32
C PHE A 114 3.65 -14.42 -9.19
N LEU A 115 2.81 -15.45 -9.35
CA LEU A 115 1.90 -15.90 -8.29
C LEU A 115 2.65 -16.53 -7.11
N SER A 116 3.87 -17.03 -7.32
CA SER A 116 4.65 -17.71 -6.28
C SER A 116 5.23 -16.76 -5.23
N PRO A 117 5.95 -15.67 -5.58
CA PRO A 117 6.28 -14.62 -4.62
C PRO A 117 5.04 -14.02 -3.96
N PHE A 118 3.96 -13.80 -4.71
CA PHE A 118 2.70 -13.30 -4.14
C PHE A 118 2.12 -14.21 -3.05
N ALA A 119 2.11 -15.53 -3.28
CA ALA A 119 1.68 -16.50 -2.28
C ALA A 119 2.60 -16.52 -1.04
N GLY A 120 3.92 -16.42 -1.25
CA GLY A 120 4.92 -16.33 -0.18
C GLY A 120 4.78 -15.06 0.67
N TYR A 121 4.60 -13.92 0.01
CA TYR A 121 4.35 -12.63 0.66
C TYR A 121 3.03 -12.66 1.43
N THR A 122 1.97 -13.24 0.87
CA THR A 122 0.70 -13.43 1.59
C THR A 122 0.88 -14.29 2.85
N LEU A 123 1.71 -15.34 2.79
CA LEU A 123 2.06 -16.15 3.96
C LEU A 123 2.87 -15.36 5.00
N SER A 124 3.76 -14.44 4.58
CA SER A 124 4.54 -13.61 5.51
C SER A 124 3.65 -12.79 6.42
N ALA A 125 2.55 -12.22 5.91
CA ALA A 125 1.61 -11.40 6.68
C ALA A 125 1.00 -12.16 7.87
N PHE A 126 0.76 -13.47 7.75
CA PHE A 126 0.27 -14.32 8.84
C PHE A 126 1.38 -14.78 9.80
N MET A 127 2.64 -14.76 9.37
CA MET A 127 3.78 -15.25 10.14
C MET A 127 4.55 -14.12 10.86
N ILE A 128 4.56 -12.91 10.32
CA ILE A 128 5.41 -11.81 10.78
C ILE A 128 5.20 -11.47 12.25
N SER A 129 3.94 -11.38 12.71
CA SER A 129 3.61 -11.13 14.12
C SER A 129 4.14 -12.26 15.03
N LYS A 130 3.98 -13.53 14.62
CA LYS A 130 4.46 -14.69 15.40
C LYS A 130 5.99 -14.73 15.49
N ILE A 131 6.68 -14.42 14.39
CA ILE A 131 8.15 -14.38 14.34
C ILE A 131 8.66 -13.20 15.18
N HIS A 132 8.07 -12.00 15.04
CA HIS A 132 8.42 -10.82 15.82
C HIS A 132 8.25 -11.07 17.33
N MET A 133 7.13 -11.66 17.76
CA MET A 133 6.91 -11.98 19.18
C MET A 133 7.85 -13.07 19.72
N ARG A 134 8.35 -13.99 18.88
CA ARG A 134 9.20 -15.10 19.33
C ARG A 134 10.70 -14.81 19.28
N PHE A 135 11.15 -14.04 18.29
CA PHE A 135 12.56 -13.81 17.96
C PHE A 135 12.93 -12.32 17.81
N GLY A 136 11.97 -11.40 17.94
CA GLY A 136 12.17 -9.96 17.76
C GLY A 136 12.54 -9.56 16.34
N GLN A 137 12.94 -8.30 16.20
CA GLN A 137 13.44 -7.71 14.95
C GLN A 137 14.66 -8.46 14.37
N VAL A 138 15.60 -8.90 15.23
CA VAL A 138 16.80 -9.63 14.82
C VAL A 138 16.47 -10.98 14.19
N GLY A 139 15.42 -11.67 14.67
CA GLY A 139 14.96 -12.91 14.05
C GLY A 139 14.53 -12.73 12.61
N ILE A 140 13.77 -11.66 12.33
CA ILE A 140 13.32 -11.33 10.98
C ILE A 140 14.51 -10.98 10.08
N ALA A 141 15.44 -10.16 10.60
CA ALA A 141 16.68 -9.75 9.92
C ALA A 141 17.57 -10.92 9.46
N VAL A 142 17.45 -12.11 10.09
CA VAL A 142 18.20 -13.31 9.70
C VAL A 142 17.34 -14.25 8.86
N ILE A 143 16.09 -14.51 9.26
CA ILE A 143 15.21 -15.48 8.58
C ILE A 143 14.90 -15.03 7.15
N ALA A 144 14.55 -13.76 6.95
CA ALA A 144 14.11 -13.26 5.67
C ALA A 144 15.19 -13.33 4.56
N PRO A 145 16.43 -12.82 4.74
CA PRO A 145 17.49 -13.02 3.75
C PRO A 145 17.90 -14.49 3.62
N THR A 146 17.84 -15.30 4.68
CA THR A 146 18.14 -16.75 4.57
C THR A 146 17.15 -17.45 3.63
N CYS A 147 15.85 -17.14 3.71
CA CYS A 147 14.84 -17.67 2.78
C CYS A 147 15.11 -17.27 1.32
N LYS A 148 15.54 -16.02 1.09
CA LYS A 148 15.89 -15.50 -0.25
C LYS A 148 17.15 -16.19 -0.80
N ILE A 149 18.21 -16.30 0.00
CA ILE A 149 19.46 -17.00 -0.37
C ILE A 149 19.19 -18.47 -0.75
N ILE A 150 18.35 -19.19 0.02
CA ILE A 150 17.98 -20.58 -0.30
C ILE A 150 17.29 -20.65 -1.68
N ALA A 151 16.37 -19.74 -1.98
CA ALA A 151 15.69 -19.69 -3.27
C ALA A 151 16.65 -19.37 -4.43
N TYR A 152 17.57 -18.41 -4.26
CA TYR A 152 18.54 -18.05 -5.29
C TYR A 152 19.56 -19.18 -5.53
N VAL A 153 20.11 -19.80 -4.48
CA VAL A 153 21.02 -20.95 -4.60
C VAL A 153 20.36 -22.13 -5.33
N ILE A 154 19.08 -22.40 -5.08
CA ILE A 154 18.33 -23.45 -5.80
C ILE A 154 18.04 -23.03 -7.25
N THR A 155 17.88 -21.74 -7.52
CA THR A 155 17.70 -21.24 -8.90
C THR A 155 18.98 -21.32 -9.72
N CYS A 156 20.14 -21.11 -9.09
CA CYS A 156 21.48 -21.25 -9.69
C CYS A 156 21.77 -22.65 -10.24
N VAL A 157 21.22 -23.71 -9.63
CA VAL A 157 21.37 -25.10 -10.11
C VAL A 157 20.37 -25.48 -11.21
N HIS A 158 19.70 -24.49 -11.82
CA HIS A 158 18.81 -24.63 -12.99
C HIS A 158 17.89 -25.88 -12.95
N PRO A 159 17.05 -26.02 -11.91
CA PRO A 159 16.22 -27.21 -11.71
C PRO A 159 15.05 -27.23 -12.71
N PRO A 160 14.37 -28.39 -12.91
CA PRO A 160 13.21 -28.46 -13.80
C PRO A 160 12.17 -27.37 -13.51
N PHE A 161 11.62 -26.74 -14.54
CA PHE A 161 10.79 -25.53 -14.40
C PHE A 161 9.80 -25.54 -13.22
N PRO A 162 8.97 -26.60 -12.95
CA PRO A 162 8.01 -26.59 -11.85
C PRO A 162 8.61 -26.38 -10.45
N VAL A 163 9.91 -26.65 -10.29
CA VAL A 163 10.66 -26.47 -9.03
C VAL A 163 10.94 -24.98 -8.77
N VAL A 164 11.17 -24.18 -9.81
CA VAL A 164 11.53 -22.76 -9.66
C VAL A 164 10.41 -21.94 -9.00
N PRO A 165 9.13 -21.97 -9.45
CA PRO A 165 8.03 -21.30 -8.76
C PRO A 165 7.90 -21.73 -7.29
N ILE A 166 8.04 -23.02 -6.98
CA ILE A 166 7.89 -23.54 -5.61
C ILE A 166 8.89 -22.89 -4.66
N PHE A 167 10.16 -22.75 -5.05
CA PHE A 167 11.17 -22.10 -4.21
C PHE A 167 11.09 -20.56 -4.25
N PHE A 168 10.55 -19.95 -5.31
CA PHE A 168 10.24 -18.51 -5.34
C PHE A 168 9.18 -18.07 -4.32
N VAL A 169 8.39 -19.00 -3.77
CA VAL A 169 7.56 -18.74 -2.58
C VAL A 169 8.42 -18.31 -1.39
N LEU A 170 9.63 -18.85 -1.22
CA LEU A 170 10.55 -18.43 -0.14
C LEU A 170 11.10 -17.01 -0.37
N THR A 171 11.32 -16.61 -1.62
CA THR A 171 11.71 -15.23 -1.97
C THR A 171 10.62 -14.24 -1.55
N GLY A 172 9.36 -14.53 -1.91
CA GLY A 172 8.21 -13.70 -1.52
C GLY A 172 7.98 -13.66 -0.01
N LEU A 173 8.15 -14.81 0.67
CA LEU A 173 8.09 -14.90 2.13
C LEU A 173 9.17 -14.02 2.79
N GLY A 174 10.40 -14.06 2.27
CA GLY A 174 11.49 -13.20 2.74
C GLY A 174 11.19 -11.71 2.53
N ASN A 175 10.80 -11.32 1.31
CA ASN A 175 10.47 -9.93 1.00
C ASN A 175 9.38 -9.38 1.92
N GLY A 176 8.25 -10.08 2.06
CA GLY A 176 7.16 -9.62 2.92
C GLY A 176 7.45 -9.69 4.42
N LEU A 177 8.46 -10.44 4.86
CA LEU A 177 8.95 -10.38 6.25
C LEU A 177 9.83 -9.15 6.46
N GLU A 178 10.76 -8.83 5.54
CA GLU A 178 11.56 -7.59 5.59
C GLU A 178 10.66 -6.36 5.51
N ASP A 179 9.77 -6.32 4.52
CA ASP A 179 8.93 -5.17 4.21
C ASP A 179 8.10 -4.75 5.44
N GLY A 180 7.33 -5.69 6.01
CA GLY A 180 6.53 -5.42 7.20
C GLY A 180 7.34 -5.09 8.46
N ALA A 181 8.55 -5.65 8.63
CA ALA A 181 9.36 -5.41 9.83
C ALA A 181 10.07 -4.05 9.79
N TRP A 182 10.64 -3.70 8.63
CA TRP A 182 11.33 -2.44 8.43
C TRP A 182 10.34 -1.26 8.32
N ASN A 183 9.16 -1.46 7.71
CA ASN A 183 8.08 -0.48 7.80
C ASN A 183 7.62 -0.26 9.25
N ALA A 184 7.44 -1.32 10.05
CA ALA A 184 7.03 -1.18 11.44
C ALA A 184 8.10 -0.46 12.29
N TRP A 185 9.39 -0.69 12.02
CA TRP A 185 10.49 -0.03 12.74
C TRP A 185 10.66 1.44 12.33
N VAL A 186 10.74 1.74 11.02
CA VAL A 186 10.86 3.12 10.51
C VAL A 186 9.59 3.94 10.79
N GLY A 187 8.42 3.30 10.81
CA GLY A 187 7.14 3.91 11.19
C GLY A 187 7.07 4.39 12.63
N ASN A 188 7.97 3.93 13.51
CA ASN A 188 8.06 4.33 14.92
C ASN A 188 9.21 5.35 15.18
N MET A 189 9.73 5.98 14.14
CA MET A 189 10.78 7.00 14.23
C MET A 189 10.24 8.44 14.16
N GLU A 190 11.03 9.38 14.67
CA GLU A 190 10.83 10.80 14.39
C GLU A 190 10.96 11.05 12.87
N ASN A 191 10.02 11.78 12.28
CA ASN A 191 9.89 12.00 10.83
C ASN A 191 9.63 10.72 10.00
N ALA A 192 8.91 9.73 10.56
CA ALA A 192 8.53 8.48 9.91
C ALA A 192 8.12 8.60 8.42
N ASN A 193 7.27 9.57 8.06
CA ASN A 193 6.80 9.75 6.67
C ASN A 193 7.93 10.05 5.67
N GLU A 194 8.92 10.86 6.05
CA GLU A 194 10.06 11.19 5.18
C GLU A 194 10.99 9.99 5.03
N LEU A 195 11.34 9.35 6.15
CA LEU A 195 12.18 8.16 6.17
C LEU A 195 11.54 7.00 5.39
N MET A 196 10.22 6.83 5.52
CA MET A 196 9.46 5.83 4.75
C MET A 196 9.44 6.15 3.25
N GLY A 197 9.32 7.43 2.89
CA GLY A 197 9.42 7.88 1.50
C GLY A 197 10.78 7.59 0.88
N ILE A 198 11.87 7.83 1.63
CA ILE A 198 13.23 7.49 1.19
C ILE A 198 13.42 5.96 1.09
N LEU A 199 12.86 5.20 2.03
CA LEU A 199 12.89 3.72 2.03
C LEU A 199 12.24 3.13 0.78
N HIS A 200 11.04 3.58 0.43
CA HIS A 200 10.35 3.17 -0.81
C HIS A 200 11.02 3.74 -2.07
N GLY A 201 11.64 4.92 -1.97
CA GLY A 201 12.50 5.48 -3.02
C GLY A 201 13.68 4.58 -3.35
N ALA A 202 14.32 3.96 -2.36
CA ALA A 202 15.39 2.99 -2.56
C ALA A 202 14.88 1.70 -3.25
N TYR A 203 13.70 1.21 -2.88
CA TYR A 203 13.04 0.10 -3.58
C TYR A 203 12.71 0.44 -5.04
N GLY A 204 12.13 1.61 -5.31
CA GLY A 204 11.84 2.08 -6.66
C GLY A 204 13.10 2.25 -7.52
N LEU A 205 14.20 2.77 -6.93
CA LEU A 205 15.51 2.85 -7.58
C LEU A 205 16.05 1.46 -7.91
N GLY A 206 15.95 0.50 -6.99
CA GLY A 206 16.29 -0.89 -7.24
C GLY A 206 15.48 -1.50 -8.39
N GLY A 207 14.16 -1.25 -8.40
CA GLY A 207 13.25 -1.69 -9.45
C GLY A 207 13.55 -1.10 -10.83
N ALA A 208 14.15 0.10 -10.90
CA ALA A 208 14.61 0.70 -12.15
C ALA A 208 15.96 0.10 -12.61
N ILE A 209 16.88 -0.15 -11.69
CA ILE A 209 18.25 -0.62 -12.00
C ILE A 209 18.28 -2.13 -12.32
N GLY A 210 17.54 -2.96 -11.59
CA GLY A 210 17.55 -4.42 -11.72
C GLY A 210 17.30 -4.92 -13.15
N PRO A 211 16.18 -4.54 -13.80
CA PRO A 211 15.89 -4.90 -15.19
C PRO A 211 17.00 -4.50 -16.17
N LEU A 212 17.64 -3.35 -15.96
CA LEU A 212 18.70 -2.85 -16.82
C LEU A 212 19.97 -3.72 -16.71
N ILE A 213 20.37 -4.09 -15.50
CA ILE A 213 21.56 -4.94 -15.29
C ILE A 213 21.27 -6.38 -15.74
N SER A 214 20.16 -6.97 -15.32
CA SER A 214 19.79 -8.36 -15.68
C SER A 214 19.62 -8.54 -17.19
N THR A 215 18.93 -7.61 -17.87
CA THR A 215 18.83 -7.62 -19.34
C THR A 215 20.20 -7.42 -20.00
N ALA A 216 21.05 -6.52 -19.50
CA ALA A 216 22.38 -6.29 -20.07
C ALA A 216 23.30 -7.51 -19.91
N MET A 217 23.23 -8.24 -18.79
CA MET A 217 23.97 -9.47 -18.57
C MET A 217 23.61 -10.55 -19.59
N VAL A 218 22.31 -10.74 -19.88
CA VAL A 218 21.86 -11.72 -20.88
C VAL A 218 22.18 -11.25 -22.30
N THR A 219 21.76 -10.04 -22.67
CA THR A 219 21.82 -9.56 -24.07
C THR A 219 23.22 -9.14 -24.53
N LYS A 220 24.03 -8.49 -23.67
CA LYS A 220 25.38 -8.01 -24.03
C LYS A 220 26.48 -8.93 -23.48
N GLY A 221 26.26 -9.55 -22.33
CA GLY A 221 27.19 -10.50 -21.73
C GLY A 221 27.12 -11.91 -22.32
N GLY A 222 26.03 -12.26 -23.03
CA GLY A 222 25.80 -13.62 -23.52
C GLY A 222 25.61 -14.64 -22.40
N LEU A 223 25.25 -14.18 -21.20
CA LEU A 223 25.09 -15.02 -20.01
C LEU A 223 23.69 -15.62 -19.97
N HIS A 224 23.56 -16.84 -19.46
CA HIS A 224 22.26 -17.46 -19.25
C HIS A 224 21.48 -16.76 -18.15
N TRP A 225 20.14 -16.78 -18.21
CA TRP A 225 19.23 -16.15 -17.24
C TRP A 225 19.54 -16.51 -15.77
N TYR A 226 19.95 -17.76 -15.49
CA TYR A 226 20.29 -18.20 -14.14
C TYR A 226 21.52 -17.49 -13.57
N THR A 227 22.37 -16.90 -14.42
CA THR A 227 23.60 -16.21 -14.00
C THR A 227 23.32 -14.96 -13.17
N TRP A 228 22.14 -14.37 -13.34
CA TRP A 228 21.65 -13.27 -12.51
C TRP A 228 21.62 -13.64 -11.02
N TYR A 229 21.20 -14.86 -10.69
CA TYR A 229 21.05 -15.33 -9.30
C TYR A 229 22.38 -15.69 -8.62
N TYR A 230 23.52 -15.65 -9.34
CA TYR A 230 24.85 -15.67 -8.70
C TYR A 230 25.31 -14.28 -8.24
N VAL A 231 24.66 -13.21 -8.70
CA VAL A 231 24.97 -11.81 -8.33
C VAL A 231 24.10 -11.33 -7.16
N MET A 232 22.97 -12.01 -6.91
CA MET A 232 21.95 -11.69 -5.90
C MET A 232 22.08 -12.55 -4.64
#